data_AF-A0A7W6H4D5-F1
#
_entry.id   AF-A0A7W6H4D5-F1
#
_cell.length_a   1.000
_cell.length_b   1.000
_cell.length_c   1.000
_cell.angle_alpha   90.00
_cell.angle_beta   90.00
_cell.angle_gamma   90.00
#
_symmetry.space_group_name_H-M   'P 1'
#
loop_
_entity.id
_entity.type
_entity.pdbx_description
1 polymer ?
#
loop_
_entity_poly.entity_id
_entity_poly.type
_entity_poly.pdbx_seq_one_letter_code
_entity_poly.pdbx_strand_id
1 'polypeptide(L)'
;MAKSNLAIYTQNKRTSTAICTAAKTTYNDAANAVLIHTAGADGDLVRRITAVPRATVTATQLQLYRSTDGGTTLILCGSVLMPAYTMSQTTAVPVTDFGINFAQPLGLAPNERLYVGIGVALAAGIAFTVEAEGFVAGVP
;
A
#
# COMPACT_ATOMS: atom_id res chain seq x y z
N MET A 1 -6.98 9.47 28.61
CA MET A 1 -6.90 7.99 28.53
C MET A 1 -5.57 7.56 29.12
N ALA A 2 -5.56 6.60 30.05
CA ALA A 2 -4.32 6.06 30.58
C ALA A 2 -3.53 5.43 29.42
N LYS A 3 -2.26 5.85 29.23
CA LYS A 3 -1.35 5.17 28.31
C LYS A 3 -0.78 3.98 29.06
N SER A 4 -1.12 2.78 28.63
CA SER A 4 -0.46 1.57 29.13
C SER A 4 0.98 1.59 28.63
N ASN A 5 1.96 1.73 29.53
CA ASN A 5 3.40 1.74 29.18
C ASN A 5 3.93 0.31 28.95
N LEU A 6 3.16 -0.54 28.28
CA LEU A 6 3.60 -1.89 27.94
C LEU A 6 4.49 -1.81 26.70
N ALA A 7 5.52 -2.66 26.66
CA ALA A 7 6.36 -2.79 25.48
C ALA A 7 5.51 -3.31 24.31
N ILE A 8 5.55 -2.59 23.18
CA ILE A 8 4.89 -2.98 21.94
C ILE A 8 5.91 -3.74 21.10
N TYR A 9 5.62 -4.99 20.78
CA TYR A 9 6.45 -5.82 19.91
C TYR A 9 5.81 -5.96 18.53
N THR A 10 6.63 -6.01 17.50
CA THR A 10 6.21 -6.51 16.18
C THR A 10 6.23 -8.03 16.27
N GLN A 11 5.08 -8.67 16.06
CA GLN A 11 5.01 -10.14 16.16
C GLN A 11 4.26 -10.79 15.02
N ASN A 12 3.34 -10.08 14.35
CA ASN A 12 2.51 -10.69 13.34
C ASN A 12 2.89 -10.19 11.95
N LYS A 13 3.60 -11.01 11.16
CA LYS A 13 3.86 -10.71 9.75
C LYS A 13 2.55 -10.78 8.98
N ARG A 14 2.19 -9.68 8.32
CA ARG A 14 0.97 -9.54 7.55
C ARG A 14 1.33 -9.17 6.12
N THR A 15 0.88 -9.98 5.17
CA THR A 15 1.00 -9.67 3.75
C THR A 15 -0.39 -9.40 3.20
N SER A 16 -0.53 -8.38 2.38
CA SER A 16 -1.80 -8.01 1.75
C SER A 16 -1.56 -7.63 0.30
N THR A 17 -2.53 -7.92 -0.57
CA THR A 17 -2.42 -7.65 -2.00
C THR A 17 -3.69 -6.99 -2.51
N ALA A 18 -3.55 -6.16 -3.54
CA ALA A 18 -4.66 -5.51 -4.21
C ALA A 18 -4.35 -5.38 -5.71
N ILE A 19 -5.40 -5.35 -6.53
CA ILE A 19 -5.28 -5.17 -7.98
C ILE A 19 -6.04 -3.91 -8.36
N CYS A 20 -5.33 -2.94 -8.96
CA CYS A 20 -5.95 -1.75 -9.51
C CYS A 20 -6.12 -1.93 -11.03
N THR A 21 -7.33 -1.72 -11.54
CA THR A 21 -7.64 -1.79 -12.98
C THR A 21 -8.13 -0.46 -13.56
N ALA A 22 -8.84 0.32 -12.75
CA ALA A 22 -9.34 1.64 -13.12
C ALA A 22 -8.32 2.75 -12.83
N ALA A 23 -8.32 3.80 -13.64
CA ALA A 23 -7.50 4.98 -13.42
C ALA A 23 -8.05 5.82 -12.24
N LYS A 24 -7.16 6.24 -11.36
CA LYS A 24 -7.38 7.27 -10.36
C LYS A 24 -6.76 8.58 -10.83
N THR A 25 -7.60 9.39 -11.47
CA THR A 25 -7.21 10.70 -12.04
C THR A 25 -7.43 11.86 -11.07
N THR A 26 -8.18 11.62 -10.00
CA THR A 26 -8.48 12.58 -8.94
C THR A 26 -7.78 12.20 -7.63
N TYR A 27 -7.27 13.21 -6.91
CA TYR A 27 -6.42 13.02 -5.73
C TYR A 27 -7.11 13.34 -4.40
N ASN A 28 -8.33 13.86 -4.45
CA ASN A 28 -9.06 14.45 -3.34
C ASN A 28 -10.32 13.64 -2.95
N ASP A 29 -10.46 12.42 -3.47
CA ASP A 29 -11.60 11.54 -3.22
C ASP A 29 -11.19 10.06 -3.17
N ALA A 30 -12.14 9.19 -2.84
CA ALA A 30 -11.95 7.75 -2.74
C ALA A 30 -12.18 6.97 -4.06
N ALA A 31 -12.65 7.62 -5.12
CA ALA A 31 -12.98 6.95 -6.37
C ALA A 31 -11.74 6.26 -6.95
N ASN A 32 -11.97 5.04 -7.43
CA ASN A 32 -10.99 4.16 -8.07
C ASN A 32 -9.73 3.85 -7.23
N ALA A 33 -9.72 4.21 -5.94
CA ALA A 33 -8.71 3.77 -5.00
C ALA A 33 -9.08 2.39 -4.46
N VAL A 34 -8.11 1.49 -4.38
CA VAL A 34 -8.33 0.11 -3.92
C VAL A 34 -7.68 -0.07 -2.55
N LEU A 35 -8.46 -0.56 -1.58
CA LEU A 35 -7.95 -0.88 -0.25
C LEU A 35 -6.91 -2.01 -0.38
N ILE A 36 -5.72 -1.80 0.16
CA ILE A 36 -4.66 -2.82 0.17
C ILE A 36 -4.36 -3.35 1.56
N HIS A 37 -4.46 -2.53 2.60
CA HIS A 37 -4.11 -2.96 3.95
C HIS A 37 -4.93 -2.22 5.00
N THR A 38 -5.28 -2.92 6.07
CA THR A 38 -5.94 -2.34 7.25
C THR A 38 -5.12 -2.70 8.48
N ALA A 39 -4.59 -1.69 9.16
CA ALA A 39 -3.83 -1.85 10.39
C ALA A 39 -4.70 -2.46 11.50
N GLY A 40 -4.08 -3.20 12.40
CA GLY A 40 -4.72 -3.78 13.57
C GLY A 40 -5.11 -2.73 14.61
N ALA A 41 -5.68 -3.20 15.72
CA ALA A 41 -6.13 -2.35 16.82
C ALA A 41 -4.99 -1.60 17.52
N ASP A 42 -3.76 -2.12 17.47
CA ASP A 42 -2.57 -1.49 18.02
C ASP A 42 -1.72 -0.76 16.95
N GLY A 43 -2.16 -0.78 15.69
CA GLY A 43 -1.41 -0.28 14.54
C GLY A 43 -0.49 -1.33 13.90
N ASP A 44 0.09 -0.96 12.76
CA ASP A 44 0.98 -1.82 11.99
C ASP A 44 2.20 -1.02 11.49
N LEU A 45 3.33 -1.71 11.31
CA LEU A 45 4.52 -1.18 10.68
C LEU A 45 4.67 -1.76 9.28
N VAL A 46 4.45 -0.94 8.25
CA VAL A 46 4.65 -1.36 6.86
C VAL A 46 6.12 -1.27 6.50
N ARG A 47 6.66 -2.40 6.03
CA ARG A 47 8.10 -2.58 5.78
C ARG A 47 8.42 -2.61 4.30
N ARG A 48 7.44 -2.90 3.45
CA ARG A 48 7.61 -2.89 2.00
C ARG A 48 6.27 -2.71 1.28
N ILE A 49 6.29 -1.92 0.20
CA ILE A 49 5.19 -1.84 -0.75
C ILE A 49 5.77 -1.92 -2.15
N THR A 50 5.34 -2.91 -2.92
CA THR A 50 5.76 -3.12 -4.30
C THR A 50 4.59 -3.25 -5.24
N ALA A 51 4.80 -2.92 -6.50
CA ALA A 51 3.83 -3.08 -7.56
C ALA A 51 4.42 -3.80 -8.77
N VAL A 52 3.62 -4.65 -9.41
CA VAL A 52 3.99 -5.44 -10.58
C VAL A 52 2.88 -5.30 -11.63
N PRO A 53 3.18 -4.88 -12.87
CA PRO A 53 2.20 -4.85 -13.93
C PRO A 53 1.79 -6.27 -14.32
N ARG A 54 0.53 -6.47 -14.75
CA ARG A 54 0.02 -7.78 -15.22
C ARG A 54 -0.26 -7.82 -16.73
N ALA A 55 0.04 -6.73 -17.44
CA ALA A 55 -0.02 -6.59 -18.89
C ALA A 55 0.96 -5.48 -19.33
N THR A 56 1.10 -5.30 -20.66
CA THR A 56 1.83 -4.16 -21.21
C THR A 56 1.25 -2.86 -20.66
N VAL A 57 2.12 -2.03 -20.11
CA VAL A 57 1.76 -0.82 -19.37
C VAL A 57 2.44 0.38 -20.03
N THR A 58 1.68 1.44 -20.26
CA THR A 58 2.23 2.78 -20.53
C THR A 58 2.69 3.39 -19.23
N ALA A 59 3.64 4.33 -19.26
CA ALA A 59 4.11 4.99 -18.04
C ALA A 59 2.93 5.50 -17.20
N THR A 60 2.87 5.09 -15.94
CA THR A 60 1.72 5.33 -15.07
C THR A 60 2.20 5.68 -13.68
N GLN A 61 1.55 6.66 -13.06
CA GLN A 61 1.83 7.00 -11.67
C GLN A 61 1.13 5.97 -10.76
N LEU A 62 1.88 5.39 -9.84
CA LEU A 62 1.34 4.63 -8.74
C LEU A 62 1.16 5.57 -7.55
N GLN A 63 -0.01 5.51 -6.93
CA GLN A 63 -0.41 6.43 -5.87
C GLN A 63 -0.69 5.64 -4.59
N LEU A 64 -0.22 6.15 -3.46
CA LEU A 64 -0.47 5.59 -2.13
C LEU A 64 -1.24 6.60 -1.30
N TYR A 65 -2.35 6.13 -0.71
CA TYR A 65 -3.23 6.93 0.13
C TYR A 65 -3.37 6.31 1.51
N ARG A 66 -3.55 7.19 2.49
CA ARG A 66 -3.87 6.85 3.88
C ARG A 66 -5.26 7.34 4.22
N SER A 67 -5.94 6.60 5.09
CA SER A 67 -7.24 6.96 5.62
C SER A 67 -7.37 6.54 7.07
N THR A 68 -7.71 7.51 7.91
CA THR A 68 -7.94 7.33 9.35
C THR A 68 -9.42 7.20 9.71
N ASP A 69 -10.32 7.42 8.75
CA ASP A 69 -11.78 7.46 8.92
C ASP A 69 -12.50 6.33 8.16
N GLY A 70 -11.83 5.18 8.04
CA GLY A 70 -12.41 3.98 7.44
C GLY A 70 -12.50 4.00 5.90
N GLY A 71 -11.89 4.97 5.22
CA GLY A 71 -11.90 5.10 3.76
C GLY A 71 -12.76 6.24 3.23
N THR A 72 -13.27 7.11 4.10
CA THR A 72 -14.12 8.24 3.69
C THR A 72 -13.25 9.35 3.10
N THR A 73 -12.17 9.70 3.79
CA THR A 73 -11.17 10.66 3.34
C THR A 73 -9.88 9.92 3.02
N LEU A 74 -9.39 10.10 1.79
CA LEU A 74 -8.09 9.60 1.36
C LEU A 74 -7.10 10.76 1.24
N ILE A 75 -5.95 10.62 1.91
CA ILE A 75 -4.85 11.59 1.83
C ILE A 75 -3.71 10.94 1.07
N LEU A 76 -3.27 11.57 -0.03
CA LEU A 76 -2.09 11.11 -0.77
C LEU A 76 -0.86 11.24 0.13
N CYS A 77 -0.19 10.13 0.39
CA CYS A 77 1.02 10.09 1.23
C CYS A 77 2.29 9.75 0.45
N GLY A 78 2.16 9.22 -0.77
CA GLY A 78 3.29 8.89 -1.61
C GLY A 78 2.88 8.58 -3.04
N SER A 79 3.82 8.74 -3.98
CA SER A 79 3.64 8.30 -5.35
C SER A 79 4.97 7.94 -5.98
N VAL A 80 4.95 7.04 -6.96
CA VAL A 80 6.13 6.65 -7.75
C VAL A 80 5.72 6.42 -9.20
N LEU A 81 6.63 6.69 -10.14
CA LEU A 81 6.41 6.43 -11.55
C LEU A 81 6.74 4.97 -11.87
N MET A 82 5.76 4.21 -12.36
CA MET A 82 6.03 2.96 -13.07
C MET A 82 6.35 3.31 -14.53
N PRO A 83 7.57 3.01 -15.04
CA PRO A 83 7.92 3.28 -16.42
C PRO A 83 7.10 2.42 -17.37
N ALA A 84 7.02 2.83 -18.64
CA ALA A 84 6.40 2.02 -19.68
C ALA A 84 7.15 0.70 -19.83
N TYR A 85 6.41 -0.40 -19.96
CA TYR A 85 6.99 -1.73 -20.13
C TYR A 85 6.10 -2.60 -21.02
N THR A 86 6.71 -3.20 -22.03
CA THR A 86 6.08 -4.18 -22.92
C THR A 86 6.26 -5.57 -22.33
N MET A 87 5.15 -6.25 -22.03
CA MET A 87 5.17 -7.60 -21.48
C MET A 87 5.80 -8.59 -22.47
N SER A 88 6.73 -9.39 -21.98
CA SER A 88 7.29 -10.54 -22.68
C SER A 88 7.39 -11.73 -21.75
N GLN A 89 7.11 -12.93 -22.27
CA GLN A 89 7.26 -14.18 -21.50
C GLN A 89 8.73 -14.59 -21.31
N THR A 90 9.65 -13.93 -22.02
CA THR A 90 11.09 -14.24 -21.98
C THR A 90 11.90 -13.29 -21.11
N THR A 91 11.26 -12.27 -20.50
CA THR A 91 11.94 -11.28 -19.66
C THR A 91 11.30 -11.19 -18.28
N ALA A 92 12.11 -10.84 -17.29
CA ALA A 92 11.59 -10.59 -15.94
C ALA A 92 10.72 -9.32 -15.95
N VAL A 93 9.54 -9.42 -15.34
CA VAL A 93 8.65 -8.27 -15.18
C VAL A 93 9.26 -7.30 -14.15
N PRO A 94 9.39 -6.00 -14.46
CA PRO A 94 9.95 -5.04 -13.52
C PRO A 94 9.03 -4.85 -12.32
N VAL A 95 9.62 -4.88 -11.12
CA VAL A 95 8.95 -4.55 -9.86
C VAL A 95 9.20 -3.07 -9.57
N THR A 96 8.14 -2.30 -9.32
CA THR A 96 8.26 -0.92 -8.86
C THR A 96 8.14 -0.88 -7.34
N ASP A 97 9.13 -0.30 -6.67
CA ASP A 97 9.18 -0.20 -5.21
C ASP A 97 8.90 1.24 -4.76
N PHE A 98 8.19 1.40 -3.63
CA PHE A 98 7.84 2.72 -3.08
C PHE A 98 8.95 3.33 -2.18
N GLY A 99 10.09 2.65 -2.01
CA GLY A 99 11.21 3.07 -1.17
C GLY A 99 11.04 2.77 0.32
N ILE A 100 9.91 2.19 0.73
CA ILE A 100 9.64 1.82 2.13
C ILE A 100 10.48 0.61 2.50
N ASN A 101 11.25 0.72 3.58
CA ASN A 101 12.21 -0.30 3.99
C ASN A 101 12.38 -0.34 5.52
N PHE A 102 13.24 -1.23 6.02
CA PHE A 102 13.46 -1.42 7.45
C PHE A 102 14.08 -0.22 8.18
N ALA A 103 14.85 0.62 7.50
CA ALA A 103 15.42 1.83 8.09
C ALA A 103 14.42 3.00 8.07
N GLN A 104 13.47 2.98 7.13
CA GLN A 104 12.41 4.00 6.99
C GLN A 104 11.05 3.32 6.81
N PRO A 105 10.54 2.66 7.85
CA PRO A 105 9.25 1.99 7.76
C PRO A 105 8.10 3.01 7.80
N LEU A 106 6.97 2.64 7.19
CA LEU A 106 5.76 3.44 7.24
C LEU A 106 4.89 2.97 8.42
N GLY A 107 4.82 3.78 9.47
CA GLY A 107 3.94 3.53 10.62
C GLY A 107 2.48 3.86 10.32
N LEU A 108 1.59 2.92 10.63
CA LEU A 108 0.14 3.08 10.55
C LEU A 108 -0.45 3.16 11.96
N ALA A 109 -1.32 4.15 12.16
CA ALA A 109 -2.09 4.28 13.38
C ALA A 109 -3.10 3.11 13.52
N PRO A 110 -3.64 2.87 14.73
CA PRO A 110 -4.72 1.93 14.95
C PRO A 110 -5.86 2.06 13.93
N ASN A 111 -6.24 0.95 13.31
CA ASN A 111 -7.32 0.85 12.32
C ASN A 111 -7.13 1.70 11.04
N GLU A 112 -5.96 2.30 10.84
CA GLU A 112 -5.67 3.07 9.64
C GLU A 112 -5.64 2.17 8.41
N ARG A 113 -6.14 2.69 7.29
CA ARG A 113 -6.26 1.98 6.02
C ARG A 113 -5.33 2.57 4.98
N LEU A 114 -4.67 1.69 4.23
CA LEU A 114 -3.90 2.04 3.05
C LEU A 114 -4.67 1.70 1.79
N TYR A 115 -4.68 2.65 0.87
CA TYR A 115 -5.28 2.50 -0.45
C TYR A 115 -4.22 2.76 -1.53
N VAL A 116 -4.39 2.10 -2.66
CA VAL A 116 -3.52 2.25 -3.84
C VAL A 116 -4.33 2.67 -5.05
N GLY A 117 -3.72 3.46 -5.92
CA GLY A 117 -4.28 3.94 -7.17
C GLY A 117 -3.28 3.87 -8.32
N ILE A 118 -3.79 3.86 -9.54
CA ILE A 118 -2.97 3.90 -10.76
C ILE A 118 -3.44 5.06 -11.64
N GLY A 119 -2.52 5.84 -12.21
CA GLY A 119 -2.87 7.02 -13.00
C GLY A 119 -3.46 6.70 -14.38
N VAL A 120 -3.15 5.53 -14.93
CA VAL A 120 -3.64 5.04 -16.23
C VAL A 120 -4.31 3.69 -16.04
N ALA A 121 -5.50 3.53 -16.63
CA ALA A 121 -6.27 2.29 -16.54
C ALA A 121 -5.57 1.15 -17.28
N LEU A 122 -5.60 -0.04 -16.69
CA LEU A 122 -5.04 -1.25 -17.27
C LEU A 122 -6.01 -2.41 -17.01
N ALA A 123 -6.56 -3.01 -18.08
CA ALA A 123 -7.60 -4.03 -17.94
C ALA A 123 -7.14 -5.26 -17.12
N ALA A 124 -5.91 -5.72 -17.32
CA ALA A 124 -5.32 -6.81 -16.52
C ALA A 124 -4.90 -6.36 -15.10
N GLY A 125 -4.79 -5.04 -14.90
CA GLY A 125 -4.44 -4.38 -13.66
C GLY A 125 -2.97 -4.42 -13.28
N ILE A 126 -2.66 -3.69 -12.21
CA ILE A 126 -1.36 -3.68 -11.55
C ILE A 126 -1.55 -4.29 -10.17
N ALA A 127 -0.77 -5.33 -9.87
CA ALA A 127 -0.79 -6.00 -8.57
C ALA A 127 0.12 -5.26 -7.60
N PHE A 128 -0.44 -4.82 -6.49
CA PHE A 128 0.29 -4.24 -5.38
C PHE A 128 0.40 -5.28 -4.27
N THR A 129 1.53 -5.30 -3.58
CA THR A 129 1.80 -6.14 -2.42
C THR A 129 2.34 -5.28 -1.29
N VAL A 130 1.81 -5.48 -0.10
CA VAL A 130 2.24 -4.83 1.14
C VAL A 130 2.72 -5.90 2.09
N GLU A 131 3.90 -5.68 2.66
CA GLU A 131 4.43 -6.45 3.77
C GLU A 131 4.46 -5.56 5.01
N ALA A 132 3.76 -5.97 6.05
CA ALA A 132 3.60 -5.25 7.29
C ALA A 132 3.81 -6.16 8.50
N GLU A 133 4.04 -5.54 9.65
CA GLU A 133 4.08 -6.23 10.94
C GLU A 133 3.10 -5.57 11.89
N GLY A 134 2.11 -6.34 12.33
CA GLY A 134 1.14 -5.89 13.33
C GLY A 134 1.80 -5.77 14.69
N PHE A 135 1.44 -4.70 15.40
CA PHE A 135 1.74 -4.53 16.81
C PHE A 135 0.77 -5.35 17.65
N VAL A 136 1.26 -5.90 18.76
CA VAL A 136 0.44 -6.52 19.79
C VAL A 136 0.91 -5.99 21.14
N ALA A 137 -0.02 -5.50 21.96
CA ALA A 137 0.29 -5.18 23.35
C ALA A 137 0.71 -6.45 24.10
N GLY A 138 1.90 -6.45 24.70
CA GLY A 138 2.36 -7.57 25.52
C GLY A 138 1.38 -7.83 26.67
N VAL A 139 0.96 -9.09 26.84
CA VAL A 139 0.25 -9.51 28.06
C VAL A 139 1.28 -9.47 29.21
N PRO A 140 0.98 -8.82 30.34
CA PRO A 140 1.87 -8.78 31.50
C PRO A 140 2.15 -10.18 32.07
#